data_AF-A0A7U5JWI5-F1
#
_entry.id   AF-A0A7U5JWI5-F1
#
_cell.length_a   1.000
_cell.length_b   1.000
_cell.length_c   1.000
_cell.angle_alpha   90.00
_cell.angle_beta   90.00
_cell.angle_gamma   90.00
#
_symmetry.space_group_name_H-M   'P 1'
#
loop_
_entity.id
_entity.type
_entity.pdbx_description
1 polymer ?
#
loop_
_entity_poly.entity_id
_entity_poly.type
_entity_poly.pdbx_seq_one_letter_code
_entity_poly.pdbx_strand_id
1 'polypeptide(L)'
;MADRNNRNNNDHKMSHEEAGRKGGEATSKNHDQEFYEEIGRKGGEATADNHGQEFYEEIGRKGGEARAEQNNSNNNNNGKMSREEAGRKGGEARARQRDNN
;
A
#
# COMPACT_ATOMS: atom_id res chain seq x y z
N MET A 1 -55.40 -14.13 21.73
CA MET A 1 -54.20 -14.04 20.89
C MET A 1 -53.34 -12.93 21.47
N ALA A 2 -52.11 -13.19 21.88
CA ALA A 2 -51.21 -12.19 22.48
C ALA A 2 -50.05 -11.94 21.53
N ASP A 3 -49.94 -10.71 21.04
CA ASP A 3 -48.91 -10.26 20.11
C ASP A 3 -47.54 -10.25 20.78
N ARG A 4 -46.63 -11.12 20.32
CA ARG A 4 -45.22 -11.12 20.73
C ARG A 4 -44.49 -10.02 19.97
N ASN A 5 -44.35 -8.87 20.62
CA ASN A 5 -43.52 -7.78 20.15
C ASN A 5 -42.03 -8.11 20.40
N ASN A 6 -41.42 -8.85 19.47
CA ASN A 6 -39.99 -9.18 19.47
C ASN A 6 -39.19 -7.95 19.04
N ARG A 7 -38.86 -7.06 19.99
CA ARG A 7 -37.96 -5.93 19.74
C ARG A 7 -36.55 -6.47 19.52
N ASN A 8 -36.13 -6.49 18.25
CA ASN A 8 -34.76 -6.75 17.85
C ASN A 8 -33.85 -5.66 18.45
N ASN A 9 -33.27 -5.92 19.62
CA ASN A 9 -32.30 -5.06 20.30
C ASN A 9 -30.92 -5.10 19.63
N ASN A 10 -30.85 -5.06 18.30
CA ASN A 10 -29.58 -5.08 17.54
C ASN A 10 -29.24 -3.73 16.89
N ASP A 11 -30.13 -2.73 16.94
CA ASP A 11 -29.97 -1.49 16.16
C ASP A 11 -29.04 -0.43 16.77
N HIS A 12 -28.42 -0.68 17.93
CA HIS A 12 -27.55 0.30 18.62
C HIS A 12 -26.15 -0.22 18.98
N LYS A 13 -25.76 -1.41 18.52
CA LYS A 13 -24.42 -1.94 18.78
C LYS A 13 -23.48 -1.52 17.66
N MET A 14 -22.52 -0.66 17.99
CA MET A 14 -21.46 -0.26 17.07
C MET A 14 -20.74 -1.50 16.54
N SER A 15 -20.55 -1.58 15.22
CA SER A 15 -19.79 -2.67 14.59
C SER A 15 -18.32 -2.59 14.99
N HIS A 16 -17.61 -3.73 14.98
CA HIS A 16 -16.16 -3.76 15.20
C HIS A 16 -15.39 -2.89 14.21
N GLU A 17 -15.83 -2.88 12.95
CA GLU A 17 -15.26 -2.01 11.91
C GLU A 17 -15.48 -0.54 12.22
N GLU A 18 -16.68 -0.18 12.68
CA GLU A 18 -17.03 1.18 13.04
C GLU A 18 -16.27 1.66 14.28
N ALA A 19 -16.07 0.77 15.26
CA ALA A 19 -15.25 1.02 16.45
C ALA A 19 -13.77 1.22 16.06
N GLY A 20 -13.24 0.39 15.17
CA GLY A 20 -11.87 0.52 14.64
C GLY A 20 -11.66 1.85 13.91
N ARG A 21 -12.59 2.22 13.03
CA ARG A 21 -12.55 3.51 12.32
C ARG A 21 -12.58 4.69 13.29
N LYS A 22 -13.53 4.70 14.23
CA LYS A 22 -13.65 5.78 15.23
C LYS A 22 -12.42 5.88 16.13
N GLY A 23 -11.82 4.76 16.52
CA GLY A 23 -10.56 4.74 17.26
C GLY A 23 -9.39 5.32 16.47
N GLY A 24 -9.26 4.94 15.18
CA GLY A 24 -8.24 5.49 14.28
C GLY A 24 -8.40 7.00 14.05
N GLU A 25 -9.63 7.46 13.80
CA GLU A 25 -9.93 8.88 13.62
C GLU A 25 -9.64 9.70 14.89
N ALA A 26 -9.96 9.17 16.08
CA ALA A 26 -9.65 9.84 17.34
C ALA A 26 -8.13 9.92 17.58
N THR A 27 -7.40 8.86 17.25
CA THR A 27 -5.94 8.81 17.39
C THR A 27 -5.28 9.82 16.43
N SER A 28 -5.69 9.84 15.16
CA SER A 28 -5.14 10.76 14.15
C SER A 28 -5.43 12.24 14.42
N LYS A 29 -6.44 12.56 15.23
CA LYS A 29 -6.76 13.95 15.62
C LYS A 29 -5.92 14.46 16.79
N ASN A 30 -5.40 13.55 17.61
CA ASN A 30 -4.70 13.89 18.86
C ASN A 30 -3.19 13.72 18.78
N HIS A 31 -2.67 13.18 17.67
CA HIS A 31 -1.26 12.83 17.52
C HIS A 31 -0.68 13.41 16.24
N ASP A 32 0.54 13.94 16.37
CA ASP A 32 1.28 14.57 15.29
C ASP A 32 2.22 13.58 14.59
N GLN A 33 2.90 14.05 13.54
CA GLN A 33 3.84 13.24 12.75
C GLN A 33 4.90 12.52 13.61
N GLU A 34 5.47 13.22 14.60
CA GLU A 34 6.50 12.66 15.49
C GLU A 34 6.03 11.42 16.27
N PHE A 35 4.75 11.37 16.64
CA PHE A 35 4.16 10.22 17.33
C PHE A 35 4.19 8.96 16.47
N TYR A 36 3.81 9.08 15.20
CA TYR A 36 3.82 7.96 14.26
C TYR A 36 5.24 7.54 13.87
N GLU A 37 6.16 8.51 13.75
CA GLU A 37 7.58 8.24 13.53
C GLU A 37 8.20 7.45 14.69
N GLU A 38 7.91 7.83 15.94
CA GLU A 38 8.40 7.12 17.12
C GLU A 38 7.85 5.69 17.19
N ILE A 39 6.55 5.50 16.91
CA ILE A 39 5.94 4.17 16.87
C ILE A 39 6.56 3.32 15.76
N GLY A 40 6.74 3.89 14.57
CA GLY A 40 7.40 3.22 13.45
C GLY A 40 8.84 2.81 13.80
N ARG A 41 9.60 3.70 14.44
CA ARG A 41 10.97 3.42 14.90
C ARG A 41 11.00 2.28 15.91
N LYS A 42 10.17 2.33 16.96
CA LYS A 42 10.09 1.26 17.97
C LYS A 42 9.68 -0.08 17.37
N GLY A 43 8.74 -0.09 16.42
CA GLY A 43 8.35 -1.31 15.71
C GLY A 43 9.48 -1.88 14.84
N GLY A 44 10.24 -1.00 14.18
CA GLY A 44 11.41 -1.38 13.40
C GLY A 44 12.54 -1.95 14.24
N GLU A 45 12.88 -1.29 15.35
CA GLU A 45 13.87 -1.76 16.33
C GLU A 45 13.48 -3.13 16.90
N ALA A 46 12.25 -3.28 17.37
CA ALA A 46 11.77 -4.57 17.87
C ALA A 46 11.83 -5.67 16.80
N THR A 47 11.53 -5.35 15.54
CA THR A 47 11.65 -6.33 14.45
C THR A 47 13.11 -6.70 14.19
N ALA A 48 14.01 -5.73 14.18
CA ALA A 48 15.44 -5.95 13.96
C ALA A 48 16.09 -6.77 15.08
N ASP A 49 15.67 -6.55 16.32
CA ASP A 49 16.19 -7.29 17.48
C ASP A 49 15.71 -8.75 17.50
N ASN A 50 14.49 -9.03 17.03
CA ASN A 50 13.88 -10.36 17.07
C ASN A 50 14.15 -11.21 15.83
N HIS A 51 14.57 -10.62 14.72
CA HIS A 51 14.68 -11.31 13.43
C HIS A 51 16.08 -11.25 12.84
N GLY A 52 16.59 -12.41 12.42
CA GLY A 52 17.86 -12.54 11.71
C GLY A 52 17.76 -12.27 10.21
N GLN A 53 18.88 -12.43 9.52
CA GLN A 53 19.03 -12.18 8.08
C GLN A 53 17.99 -12.91 7.21
N GLU A 54 17.68 -14.17 7.52
CA GLU A 54 16.73 -15.00 6.76
C GLU A 54 15.32 -14.40 6.67
N PHE A 55 14.88 -13.68 7.72
CA PHE A 55 13.58 -13.01 7.74
C PHE A 55 13.50 -11.89 6.70
N TYR A 56 14.55 -11.07 6.62
CA TYR A 56 14.61 -9.98 5.63
C TYR A 56 14.76 -10.50 4.20
N GLU A 57 15.51 -11.59 4.02
CA GLU A 57 15.61 -12.28 2.73
C GLU A 57 14.26 -12.83 2.27
N GLU A 58 13.50 -13.46 3.16
CA GLU A 58 12.17 -13.98 2.86
C GLU A 58 11.19 -12.87 2.49
N ILE A 59 11.16 -11.77 3.26
CA ILE A 59 10.29 -10.62 2.96
C ILE A 59 10.68 -9.97 1.63
N GLY A 60 11.98 -9.82 1.39
CA GLY A 60 12.50 -9.31 0.11
C GLY A 60 12.09 -10.20 -1.06
N ARG A 61 12.20 -11.52 -0.91
CA ARG A 61 11.77 -12.50 -1.91
C ARG A 61 10.27 -12.40 -2.19
N LYS A 62 9.42 -12.41 -1.15
CA LYS A 62 7.96 -12.27 -1.28
C LYS A 62 7.57 -10.96 -1.95
N GLY A 63 8.23 -9.85 -1.62
CA GLY A 63 7.98 -8.55 -2.27
C GLY A 63 8.36 -8.55 -3.75
N GLY A 64 9.49 -9.19 -4.10
CA GLY A 64 9.92 -9.39 -5.48
C GLY A 64 8.97 -10.28 -6.28
N GLU A 65 8.54 -11.40 -5.69
CA GLU A 65 7.57 -12.33 -6.27
C GLU A 65 6.23 -11.64 -6.53
N ALA A 66 5.66 -10.91 -5.56
CA ALA A 66 4.41 -10.17 -5.74
C ALA A 66 4.51 -9.14 -6.88
N ARG A 67 5.65 -8.45 -7.00
CA ARG A 67 5.92 -7.52 -8.11
C ARG A 67 6.03 -8.24 -9.45
N ALA A 68 6.65 -9.43 -9.46
CA ALA A 68 6.78 -10.25 -10.65
C ALA A 68 5.42 -10.81 -11.10
N GLU A 69 4.61 -11.31 -10.18
CA GLU A 69 3.26 -11.80 -10.42
C GLU A 69 2.33 -10.69 -10.92
N GLN A 70 2.42 -9.49 -10.34
CA GLN A 70 1.69 -8.31 -10.83
C GLN A 70 2.11 -7.95 -12.27
N ASN A 71 3.41 -8.03 -12.58
CA ASN A 71 3.91 -7.80 -13.93
C ASN A 71 3.46 -8.89 -14.91
N ASN A 72 3.35 -10.15 -14.46
CA ASN A 72 2.90 -11.27 -15.27
C ASN A 72 1.39 -11.22 -15.52
N SER A 73 0.60 -10.73 -14.55
CA SER A 73 -0.83 -10.46 -14.73
C SER A 73 -1.09 -9.26 -15.67
N ASN A 74 -0.18 -8.29 -15.68
CA ASN A 74 -0.22 -7.13 -16.57
C ASN A 74 0.36 -7.39 -17.99
N ASN A 75 0.70 -8.64 -18.33
CA ASN A 75 1.13 -9.02 -19.68
C ASN A 75 -0.02 -9.13 -20.71
N ASN A 76 -1.19 -8.56 -20.42
CA ASN A 76 -2.12 -8.15 -21.47
C ASN A 76 -1.80 -6.70 -21.88
N ASN A 77 -0.74 -6.58 -22.67
CA ASN A 77 -0.48 -5.55 -23.69
C ASN A 77 -1.25 -4.22 -23.53
N ASN A 78 -0.80 -3.31 -22.67
CA ASN A 78 -1.07 -1.89 -22.89
C ASN A 78 -0.07 -0.98 -22.14
N GLY A 79 1.00 -0.54 -22.81
CA GLY A 79 1.75 0.65 -22.39
C GLY A 79 3.23 0.49 -22.06
N LYS A 80 3.82 -0.71 -22.05
CA LYS A 80 5.29 -0.85 -21.97
C LYS A 80 5.89 -0.63 -23.36
N MET A 81 6.25 0.63 -23.64
CA MET A 81 7.03 1.01 -24.82
C MET A 81 8.30 0.14 -24.92
N SER A 82 8.56 -0.42 -26.11
CA SER A 82 9.74 -1.26 -26.31
C SER A 82 11.02 -0.45 -26.04
N ARG A 83 12.08 -1.12 -25.55
CA ARG A 83 13.42 -0.52 -25.37
C ARG A 83 13.90 0.15 -26.67
N GLU A 84 13.54 -0.42 -27.80
CA GLU A 84 13.90 0.05 -29.14
C GLU A 84 13.12 1.31 -29.55
N GLU A 85 11.82 1.36 -29.21
CA GLU A 85 10.96 2.51 -29.44
C GLU A 85 11.34 3.69 -28.52
N ALA A 86 11.67 3.41 -27.26
CA ALA A 86 12.20 4.41 -26.33
C ALA A 86 13.54 4.99 -26.82
N GLY A 87 14.43 4.15 -27.35
CA GLY A 87 15.70 4.58 -27.94
C GLY A 87 15.51 5.46 -29.17
N ARG A 88 14.63 5.07 -30.10
CA ARG A 88 14.31 5.85 -31.30
C ARG A 88 13.70 7.21 -30.92
N LYS A 89 12.71 7.23 -30.03
CA LYS A 89 12.03 8.46 -29.59
C LYS A 89 12.96 9.40 -28.82
N GLY A 90 13.85 8.85 -28.00
CA GLY A 90 14.89 9.63 -27.30
C GLY A 90 15.93 10.23 -28.25
N GLY A 91 16.31 9.49 -29.30
CA GLY A 91 17.18 9.97 -30.37
C GLY A 91 16.53 11.10 -31.19
N GLU A 92 15.27 10.92 -31.57
CA GLU A 92 14.51 11.96 -32.28
C GLU A 92 14.31 13.22 -31.45
N ALA A 93 14.01 13.10 -30.15
CA ALA A 93 13.87 14.26 -29.26
C ALA A 93 15.15 15.09 -29.20
N ARG A 94 16.32 14.43 -29.23
CA ARG A 94 17.64 15.10 -29.27
C ARG A 94 17.95 15.71 -30.64
N ALA A 95 17.49 15.09 -31.72
CA ALA A 95 17.67 15.62 -33.08
C ALA A 95 16.83 16.90 -33.29
N ARG A 96 15.56 16.89 -32.88
CA ARG A 96 14.65 18.04 -33.01
C ARG A 96 15.07 19.28 -32.22
N GLN A 97 15.90 19.12 -31.18
CA GLN A 97 16.46 20.25 -30.42
C GLN A 97 17.64 20.94 -31.14
N ARG A 98 18.25 20.30 -32.14
CA ARG A 98 19.37 20.88 -32.90
C ARG A 98 18.92 21.74 -34.09
N ASP A 99 17.71 21.56 -34.58
CA ASP A 99 17.20 22.29 -35.75
C ASP A 99 16.54 23.63 -35.40
N ASN A 100 16.46 23.99 -34.11
CA ASN A 100 15.87 25.23 -33.59
C ASN A 100 16.92 26.28 -33.16
N ASN A 101 18.12 26.26 -33.72
CA ASN A 101 19.13 27.32 -33.52
C ASN A 101 19.79 27.74 -34.83
#